data_AF-A0A817EAE5-F1
#
_entry.id   AF-A0A817EAE5-F1
#
_cell.length_a   1.000
_cell.length_b   1.000
_cell.length_c   1.000
_cell.angle_alpha   90.00
_cell.angle_beta   90.00
_cell.angle_gamma   90.00
#
_symmetry.space_group_name_H-M   'P 1'
#
loop_
_entity.id
_entity.type
_entity.pdbx_description
1 polymer ?
#
loop_
_entity_poly.entity_id
_entity_poly.type
_entity_poly.pdbx_seq_one_letter_code
_entity_poly.pdbx_strand_id
1 'polypeptide(L)'
;MSIEPEWYCPVIPNVLLNGAHDVGTGYLTGIPSYNPLTLFNNMKYYIQQEYYDCTRVVINDVCSKLDETFIEITDLSIGICSK
;
A
#
# COMPACT_ATOMS: atom_id res chain seq x y z
N MET A 1 -16.70 -28.93 8.44
CA MET A 1 -15.58 -28.62 9.35
C MET A 1 -14.87 -27.43 8.75
N SER A 2 -15.12 -26.21 9.25
CA SER A 2 -14.35 -25.03 8.80
C SER A 2 -13.16 -24.87 9.73
N ILE A 3 -11.96 -25.04 9.20
CA ILE A 3 -10.71 -24.91 9.94
C ILE A 3 -10.32 -23.42 10.11
N GLU A 4 -10.84 -22.50 9.29
CA GLU A 4 -10.50 -21.07 9.33
C GLU A 4 -11.73 -20.15 9.25
N PRO A 5 -11.62 -18.92 9.79
CA PRO A 5 -12.64 -17.86 9.66
C PRO A 5 -12.62 -17.25 8.25
N GLU A 6 -13.71 -16.56 7.89
CA GLU A 6 -13.83 -15.87 6.59
C GLU A 6 -12.83 -14.71 6.43
N TRP A 7 -12.51 -14.01 7.52
CA TRP A 7 -11.52 -12.93 7.53
C TRP A 7 -10.89 -12.77 8.91
N TYR A 8 -9.66 -12.26 8.93
CA TYR A 8 -8.94 -11.88 10.15
C TYR A 8 -9.01 -10.37 10.35
N CYS A 9 -9.03 -9.92 11.60
CA CYS A 9 -8.93 -8.51 11.96
C CYS A 9 -7.54 -8.20 12.53
N PRO A 10 -6.54 -7.89 11.68
CA PRO A 10 -5.23 -7.50 12.16
C PRO A 10 -5.27 -6.09 12.77
N VAL A 11 -4.36 -5.81 13.72
CA VAL A 11 -4.23 -4.49 14.38
C VAL A 11 -3.89 -3.37 13.38
N ILE A 12 -3.13 -3.71 12.35
CA ILE A 12 -2.72 -2.82 11.26
C ILE A 12 -3.29 -3.39 9.95
N PRO A 13 -3.77 -2.56 9.01
CA PRO A 13 -4.32 -3.06 7.75
C PRO A 13 -3.22 -3.70 6.89
N ASN A 14 -3.13 -5.03 6.98
CA ASN A 14 -2.06 -5.83 6.39
C ASN A 14 -2.04 -5.78 4.85
N VAL A 15 -3.19 -5.53 4.22
CA VAL A 15 -3.31 -5.36 2.77
C VAL A 15 -2.54 -4.12 2.29
N LEU A 16 -2.53 -3.04 3.07
CA LEU A 16 -1.76 -1.83 2.74
C LEU A 16 -0.27 -2.03 3.03
N LEU A 17 0.09 -2.89 3.99
CA LEU A 17 1.49 -3.18 4.28
C LEU A 17 2.17 -3.92 3.13
N ASN A 18 1.55 -5.00 2.65
CA ASN A 18 2.15 -5.86 1.63
C ASN A 18 1.75 -5.48 0.20
N GLY A 19 0.76 -4.60 0.04
CA GLY A 19 0.06 -4.43 -1.22
C GLY A 19 -0.80 -5.64 -1.56
N ALA A 20 -1.54 -5.54 -2.66
CA ALA A 20 -2.30 -6.64 -3.24
C ALA A 20 -2.41 -6.45 -4.75
N HIS A 21 -2.11 -7.50 -5.50
CA HIS A 21 -2.25 -7.51 -6.95
C HIS A 21 -3.07 -8.73 -7.36
N ASP A 22 -4.22 -8.49 -7.99
CA ASP A 22 -5.07 -9.56 -8.49
C ASP A 22 -5.80 -9.16 -9.76
N VAL A 23 -6.08 -10.13 -10.62
CA VAL A 23 -6.74 -9.95 -11.91
C VAL A 23 -7.89 -10.95 -12.04
N GLY A 24 -9.11 -10.43 -11.95
CA GLY A 24 -10.34 -11.20 -12.16
C GLY A 24 -10.95 -10.96 -13.54
N THR A 25 -11.94 -11.77 -13.91
CA THR A 25 -12.71 -11.53 -15.14
C THR A 25 -13.64 -10.33 -14.96
N GLY A 26 -13.23 -9.17 -15.50
CA GLY A 26 -13.98 -7.91 -15.40
C GLY A 26 -13.53 -6.96 -14.28
N TYR A 27 -12.54 -7.34 -13.47
CA TYR A 27 -12.02 -6.53 -12.38
C TYR A 27 -10.50 -6.64 -12.27
N LEU A 28 -9.83 -5.55 -11.89
CA LEU A 28 -8.40 -5.50 -11.62
C LEU A 28 -8.17 -4.84 -10.26
N THR A 29 -7.39 -5.48 -9.41
CA THR A 29 -6.98 -4.94 -8.11
C THR A 29 -5.48 -4.70 -8.13
N GLY A 30 -5.07 -3.44 -7.95
CA GLY A 30 -3.66 -3.06 -7.86
C GLY A 30 -3.45 -2.09 -6.70
N ILE A 31 -3.08 -2.63 -5.55
CA ILE A 31 -2.78 -1.89 -4.32
C ILE A 31 -1.27 -1.98 -4.08
N PRO A 32 -0.55 -0.84 -4.02
CA PRO A 32 0.86 -0.84 -3.73
C PRO A 32 1.14 -1.03 -2.22
N SER A 33 2.37 -1.38 -1.88
CA SER A 33 2.83 -1.46 -0.49
C SER A 33 3.09 -0.08 0.12
N TYR A 34 2.79 0.06 1.40
CA TYR A 34 3.02 1.29 2.17
C TYR A 34 4.04 1.05 3.29
N ASN A 35 4.77 2.11 3.64
CA ASN A 35 5.66 2.07 4.80
C ASN A 35 4.82 1.91 6.10
N PRO A 36 5.17 0.95 6.99
CA PRO A 36 4.43 0.72 8.23
C PRO A 36 4.38 1.95 9.15
N LEU A 37 5.44 2.76 9.18
CA LEU A 37 5.50 3.95 10.04
C LEU A 37 4.52 5.03 9.58
N THR A 38 4.44 5.26 8.27
CA THR A 38 3.49 6.21 7.68
C THR A 38 2.06 5.76 7.94
N LEU A 39 1.79 4.47 7.76
CA LEU A 39 0.48 3.87 8.01
C LEU A 39 0.06 4.02 9.48
N PHE A 40 0.97 3.74 10.42
CA PHE A 40 0.72 3.91 11.85
C PHE A 40 0.40 5.37 12.21
N ASN A 41 1.16 6.33 11.70
CA ASN A 41 0.92 7.74 11.95
C ASN A 41 -0.43 8.19 11.40
N ASN A 42 -0.78 7.77 10.17
CA ASN A 42 -2.09 8.07 9.59
C ASN A 42 -3.24 7.45 10.38
N MET A 43 -3.06 6.24 10.89
CA MET A 43 -4.05 5.59 11.76
C MET A 43 -4.22 6.36 13.08
N LYS A 44 -3.12 6.86 13.64
CA LYS A 44 -3.14 7.71 14.82
C LYS A 44 -3.85 9.04 14.55
N TYR A 45 -3.56 9.71 13.44
CA TYR A 45 -4.25 10.94 13.02
C TYR A 45 -5.75 10.70 12.81
N TYR A 46 -6.12 9.56 12.22
CA TYR A 46 -7.52 9.17 12.05
C TYR A 46 -8.25 9.03 13.40
N ILE A 47 -7.63 8.38 14.37
CA ILE A 47 -8.17 8.26 15.73
C ILE A 47 -8.26 9.63 16.41
N GLN A 48 -7.27 10.49 16.20
CA GLN A 48 -7.21 11.84 16.77
C GLN A 48 -8.06 12.88 16.02
N GLN A 49 -8.72 12.50 14.91
CA GLN A 49 -9.46 13.41 14.01
C GLN A 49 -8.60 14.57 13.48
N GLU A 50 -7.31 14.31 13.26
CA GLU A 50 -6.35 15.24 12.68
C GLU A 50 -6.15 14.98 11.18
N TYR A 51 -5.47 15.90 10.49
CA TYR A 51 -5.18 15.77 9.06
C TYR A 51 -4.15 14.66 8.80
N TYR A 52 -4.46 13.75 7.87
CA TYR A 52 -3.60 12.63 7.49
C TYR A 52 -2.79 12.93 6.22
N ASP A 53 -1.56 12.42 6.14
CA ASP A 53 -0.69 12.60 4.96
C ASP A 53 -0.93 11.49 3.94
N CYS A 54 -1.40 11.86 2.74
CA CYS A 54 -1.81 10.92 1.69
C CYS A 54 -0.69 10.52 0.71
N THR A 55 0.51 11.10 0.81
CA THR A 55 1.36 11.26 -0.39
C THR A 55 2.47 10.24 -0.60
N ARG A 56 2.70 9.28 0.31
CA ARG A 56 3.88 8.40 0.25
C ARG A 56 3.55 6.92 0.13
N VAL A 57 3.86 6.36 -1.04
CA VAL A 57 3.87 4.92 -1.32
C VAL A 57 5.33 4.46 -1.44
N VAL A 58 5.65 3.28 -0.91
CA VAL A 58 6.98 2.69 -0.99
C VAL A 58 6.89 1.40 -1.79
N ILE A 59 7.52 1.39 -2.96
CA ILE A 59 7.61 0.21 -3.84
C ILE A 59 9.07 -0.18 -3.89
N ASN A 60 9.45 -1.36 -3.38
CA ASN A 60 10.82 -1.90 -3.45
C ASN A 60 11.91 -0.92 -2.97
N ASP A 61 11.77 -0.37 -1.76
CA ASP A 61 12.64 0.67 -1.17
C ASP A 61 12.70 2.01 -1.92
N VAL A 62 11.91 2.16 -2.99
CA VAL A 62 11.75 3.43 -3.72
C VAL A 62 10.53 4.16 -3.17
N CYS A 63 10.76 5.36 -2.62
CA CYS A 63 9.72 6.25 -2.15
C CYS A 63 9.20 7.07 -3.35
N SER A 64 8.12 6.62 -3.96
CA SER A 64 7.45 7.38 -5.02
C SER A 64 6.40 8.30 -4.41
N LYS A 65 6.52 9.61 -4.68
CA LYS A 65 5.46 10.57 -4.33
C LYS A 65 4.35 10.43 -5.37
N LEU A 66 3.13 10.11 -4.92
CA LEU A 66 1.94 10.11 -5.78
C LEU A 66 1.27 11.46 -5.65
N ASP A 67 1.47 12.31 -6.65
CA ASP A 67 0.56 13.41 -6.93
C ASP A 67 -0.35 12.94 -8.08
N GLU A 68 -1.65 13.25 -8.04
CA GLU A 68 -2.77 12.60 -8.79
C GLU A 68 -2.63 12.46 -10.33
N THR A 69 -1.52 12.86 -10.93
CA THR A 69 -1.24 12.76 -12.37
C THR A 69 0.15 12.26 -12.74
N PHE A 70 1.13 12.18 -11.83
CA PHE A 70 2.50 11.75 -12.16
C PHE A 70 3.17 11.01 -10.99
N ILE A 71 3.78 9.86 -11.30
CA ILE A 71 4.65 9.13 -10.37
C ILE A 71 6.06 9.69 -10.56
N GLU A 72 6.53 10.53 -9.64
CA GLU A 72 7.94 10.92 -9.60
C GLU A 72 8.75 9.80 -8.94
N ILE A 73 9.52 9.07 -9.75
CA ILE A 73 10.47 8.08 -9.26
C ILE A 73 11.74 8.82 -8.85
N THR A 74 11.94 9.02 -7.54
CA THR A 74 13.09 9.79 -7.05
C THR A 74 14.40 8.99 -7.12
N ASP A 75 14.35 7.65 -7.09
CA ASP A 75 15.53 6.81 -7.24
C ASP A 75 15.14 5.46 -7.89
N LEU A 76 15.70 5.13 -9.05
CA LEU A 76 15.42 3.87 -9.73
C LEU A 76 16.44 2.81 -9.29
N SER A 77 15.98 1.71 -8.68
CA SER A 77 16.79 0.50 -8.54
C SER A 77 15.96 -0.75 -8.86
N ILE A 78 16.17 -1.20 -10.10
CA ILE A 78 16.17 -2.58 -10.65
C ILE A 78 14.89 -3.43 -10.52
N GLY A 79 14.41 -3.88 -11.69
CA GLY A 79 13.32 -4.85 -11.83
C GLY A 79 12.71 -4.92 -13.23
N ILE A 80 13.18 -4.12 -14.20
CA ILE A 80 12.82 -4.34 -15.61
C ILE A 80 13.52 -5.62 -16.05
N CYS A 81 12.77 -6.74 -16.09
CA CYS A 81 13.19 -7.91 -16.84
C CYS A 81 13.18 -7.51 -18.32
N SER A 82 14.33 -7.07 -18.83
CA SER A 82 14.53 -6.90 -20.27
C SER A 82 14.30 -8.26 -20.92
N LYS A 83 13.44 -8.28 -21.93
CA LYS A 83 13.31 -9.42 -22.84
C LYS A 83 14.61 -9.58 -23.63
#